data_AF-A0A954A769-F1
#
_entry.id   AF-A0A954A769-F1
#
_cell.length_a   1.000
_cell.length_b   1.000
_cell.length_c   1.000
_cell.angle_alpha   90.00
_cell.angle_beta   90.00
_cell.angle_gamma   90.00
#
_symmetry.space_group_name_H-M   'P 1'
#
loop_
_entity.id
_entity.type
_entity.pdbx_description
1 polymer ?
#
loop_
_entity_poly.entity_id
_entity_poly.type
_entity_poly.pdbx_seq_one_letter_code
_entity_poly.pdbx_strand_id
1 'polypeptide(L)'
;MSAIAPSTPSYADRLGDVQVGLRPELDFSRHLFRGEVSYIVRDPITFQSHRLDVDDYVVLTELHEDTKLGTAFRTLVEKGELEESDEDRFYEFILSLHQLGFLNLPISDGDRLYRRFAAKRAARRKQRWMSIFFFPAPLWNPDAFLERTIPVARALYSRTALVLWSLLQVLALVAVTANWHRFKAQFGGFFQVENLAVLWGTMIALKVVHEFGHAYACKRFGGHVPEMGVYFILLTPCAYVDATSAWSLTRRWQRLVVNFGGMYFELTIAAIAAVFWCMTPPRLASSVLHNIVLLA
;
A
#
# COMPACT_ATOMS: atom_id res chain seq x y z
N MET A 1 58.75 22.15 -8.48
CA MET A 1 58.34 21.19 -7.44
C MET A 1 56.87 21.43 -7.16
N SER A 2 55.99 20.63 -7.76
CA SER A 2 54.54 20.74 -7.57
C SER A 2 54.18 20.20 -6.20
N ALA A 3 53.57 21.02 -5.35
CA ALA A 3 53.11 20.62 -4.03
C ALA A 3 51.84 19.78 -4.19
N ILE A 4 51.93 18.50 -3.81
CA ILE A 4 50.80 17.58 -3.75
C ILE A 4 49.90 18.04 -2.61
N ALA A 5 48.66 18.42 -2.94
CA ALA A 5 47.63 18.72 -1.96
C ALA A 5 47.36 17.48 -1.08
N PRO A 6 47.08 17.64 0.22
CA PRO A 6 46.73 16.50 1.07
C PRO A 6 45.45 15.85 0.52
N SER A 7 45.54 14.58 0.12
CA SER A 7 44.40 13.78 -0.30
C SER A 7 43.38 13.73 0.84
N THR A 8 42.12 14.05 0.53
CA THR A 8 41.01 13.77 1.43
C THR A 8 41.08 12.29 1.82
N PRO A 9 41.07 11.92 3.12
CA PRO A 9 41.15 10.51 3.50
C PRO A 9 39.98 9.76 2.86
N SER A 10 40.30 8.66 2.17
CA SER A 10 39.31 7.85 1.47
C SER A 10 38.32 7.25 2.48
N TYR A 11 37.10 6.92 2.06
CA TYR A 11 36.15 6.22 2.92
C TYR A 11 36.73 4.89 3.43
N ALA A 12 37.60 4.26 2.64
CA ALA A 12 38.37 3.07 3.00
C ALA A 12 39.20 3.25 4.28
N ASP A 13 39.91 4.38 4.41
CA ASP A 13 40.77 4.67 5.57
C ASP A 13 39.96 4.84 6.87
N ARG A 14 38.67 5.20 6.75
CA ARG A 14 37.80 5.49 7.90
C ARG A 14 36.92 4.32 8.29
N LEU A 15 36.50 3.51 7.33
CA LEU A 15 35.47 2.48 7.51
C LEU A 15 36.00 1.06 7.33
N GLY A 16 37.21 0.87 6.78
CA GLY A 16 37.75 -0.45 6.47
C GLY A 16 37.86 -1.38 7.69
N ASP A 17 38.13 -0.83 8.88
CA ASP A 17 38.24 -1.60 10.13
C ASP A 17 36.93 -1.83 10.87
N VAL A 18 35.82 -1.24 10.39
CA VAL A 18 34.52 -1.36 11.05
C VAL A 18 33.91 -2.71 10.74
N GLN A 19 33.38 -3.36 11.78
CA GLN A 19 32.56 -4.56 11.67
C GLN A 19 31.09 -4.16 11.59
N VAL A 20 30.38 -4.67 10.60
CA VAL A 20 28.94 -4.43 10.44
C VAL A 20 28.23 -5.73 10.11
N GLY A 21 27.12 -5.97 10.80
CA GLY A 21 26.22 -7.07 10.49
C GLY A 21 24.96 -6.59 9.80
N LEU A 22 24.32 -7.47 9.06
CA LEU A 22 22.92 -7.27 8.68
C LEU A 22 21.99 -7.60 9.84
N ARG A 23 20.90 -6.84 9.97
CA ARG A 23 19.86 -7.15 10.95
C ARG A 23 19.20 -8.50 10.58
N PRO A 24 19.11 -9.46 11.53
CA PRO A 24 18.60 -10.81 11.24
C PRO A 24 17.10 -10.85 10.94
N GLU A 25 16.36 -9.79 11.32
CA GLU A 25 14.92 -9.65 11.13
C GLU A 25 14.54 -9.36 9.67
N LEU A 26 15.49 -8.98 8.80
CA LEU A 26 15.19 -8.56 7.43
C LEU A 26 14.74 -9.75 6.57
N ASP A 27 13.61 -9.58 5.89
CA ASP A 27 13.09 -10.57 4.95
C ASP A 27 13.51 -10.23 3.52
N PHE A 28 14.04 -11.21 2.79
CA PHE A 28 14.55 -11.06 1.44
C PHE A 28 13.74 -11.91 0.47
N SER A 29 13.13 -11.27 -0.53
CA SER A 29 12.40 -11.97 -1.59
C SER A 29 13.00 -11.68 -2.98
N ARG A 30 13.16 -12.73 -3.79
CA ARG A 30 13.60 -12.61 -5.19
C ARG A 30 12.42 -12.34 -6.10
N HIS A 31 12.47 -11.25 -6.85
CA HIS A 31 11.42 -10.82 -7.77
C HIS A 31 11.96 -10.69 -9.20
N LEU A 32 11.09 -10.89 -10.19
CA LEU A 32 11.41 -10.71 -11.61
C LEU A 32 10.70 -9.45 -12.11
N PHE A 33 11.46 -8.38 -12.37
CA PHE A 33 10.93 -7.11 -12.82
C PHE A 33 11.36 -6.86 -14.26
N ARG A 34 10.39 -6.79 -15.20
CA ARG A 34 10.65 -6.59 -16.64
C ARG A 34 11.61 -7.61 -17.29
N GLY A 35 11.82 -8.77 -16.68
CA GLY A 35 12.76 -9.80 -17.17
C GLY A 35 14.08 -9.83 -16.41
N GLU A 36 14.37 -8.81 -15.61
CA GLU A 36 15.57 -8.71 -14.78
C GLU A 36 15.28 -9.19 -13.35
N VAL A 37 16.28 -9.82 -12.74
CA VAL A 37 16.21 -10.29 -11.35
C VAL A 37 16.48 -9.09 -10.43
N SER A 38 15.61 -8.91 -9.44
CA SER A 38 15.82 -7.91 -8.39
C SER A 38 15.39 -8.48 -7.05
N TYR A 39 16.07 -8.07 -5.98
CA TYR A 39 15.78 -8.49 -4.62
C TYR A 39 15.01 -7.38 -3.91
N ILE A 40 14.01 -7.76 -3.13
CA ILE A 40 13.27 -6.82 -2.28
C ILE A 40 13.58 -7.17 -0.83
N VAL A 41 14.10 -6.19 -0.10
CA VAL A 41 14.32 -6.27 1.35
C VAL A 41 13.13 -5.64 2.03
N ARG A 42 12.53 -6.37 2.95
CA ARG A 42 11.41 -5.90 3.77
C ARG A 42 11.82 -5.88 5.23
N ASP A 43 11.70 -4.72 5.86
CA ASP A 43 11.85 -4.61 7.31
C ASP A 43 10.49 -4.93 7.98
N PRO A 44 10.38 -6.03 8.75
CA PRO A 44 9.10 -6.42 9.37
C PRO A 44 8.65 -5.47 10.48
N ILE A 45 9.55 -4.61 11.00
CA ILE A 45 9.24 -3.67 12.07
C ILE A 45 8.74 -2.34 11.50
N THR A 46 9.35 -1.85 10.42
CA THR A 46 8.96 -0.57 9.79
C THR A 46 8.00 -0.75 8.62
N PHE A 47 7.80 -1.99 8.15
CA PHE A 47 7.04 -2.37 6.94
C PHE A 47 7.51 -1.69 5.66
N GLN A 48 8.69 -1.06 5.66
CA GLN A 48 9.30 -0.47 4.47
C GLN A 48 9.93 -1.56 3.61
N SER A 49 9.77 -1.41 2.31
CA SER A 49 10.34 -2.31 1.31
C SER A 49 11.31 -1.53 0.43
N HIS A 50 12.53 -2.04 0.30
CA HIS A 50 13.57 -1.47 -0.54
C HIS A 50 13.95 -2.45 -1.64
N ARG A 51 14.09 -1.93 -2.85
CA ARG A 51 14.54 -2.70 -4.00
C ARG A 51 16.06 -2.65 -4.06
N LEU A 52 16.67 -3.80 -4.30
CA LEU A 52 18.08 -3.99 -4.55
C LEU A 52 18.27 -4.68 -5.90
N ASP A 53 19.32 -4.29 -6.59
CA ASP A 53 19.78 -4.99 -7.78
C ASP A 53 20.67 -6.18 -7.38
N VAL A 54 21.12 -6.97 -8.35
CA VAL A 54 21.85 -8.22 -8.09
C VAL A 54 23.19 -7.91 -7.43
N ASP A 55 23.92 -6.93 -7.96
CA ASP A 55 25.24 -6.52 -7.46
C ASP A 55 25.17 -6.06 -5.99
N ASP A 56 24.16 -5.23 -5.66
CA ASP A 56 23.89 -4.78 -4.30
C ASP A 56 23.56 -5.94 -3.35
N TYR A 57 22.85 -6.96 -3.84
CA TYR A 57 22.51 -8.15 -3.05
C TYR A 57 23.75 -9.03 -2.80
N VAL A 58 24.65 -9.15 -3.77
CA VAL A 58 25.92 -9.88 -3.60
C VAL A 58 26.77 -9.22 -2.51
N VAL A 59 26.84 -7.88 -2.50
CA VAL A 59 27.51 -7.13 -1.44
C VAL A 59 26.93 -7.47 -0.07
N LEU A 60 25.60 -7.52 0.06
CA LEU A 60 24.93 -7.87 1.32
C LEU A 60 25.26 -9.29 1.80
N THR A 61 25.42 -10.26 0.90
CA THR A 61 25.71 -11.65 1.29
C THR A 61 27.06 -11.84 1.97
N GLU A 62 28.00 -10.92 1.75
CA GLU A 62 29.34 -10.95 2.35
C GLU A 62 29.46 -10.11 3.64
N LEU A 63 28.39 -9.41 4.04
CA LEU A 63 28.37 -8.62 5.27
C LEU A 63 28.04 -9.50 6.48
N HIS A 64 29.04 -9.70 7.33
CA HIS A 64 28.94 -10.48 8.56
C HIS A 64 29.44 -9.67 9.75
N GLU A 65 28.81 -9.87 10.93
CA GLU A 65 29.19 -9.20 12.18
C GLU A 65 30.66 -9.44 12.56
N ASP A 66 31.24 -10.57 12.16
CA ASP A 66 32.62 -10.95 12.48
C ASP A 66 33.64 -10.43 11.46
N THR A 67 33.21 -9.94 10.30
CA THR A 67 34.09 -9.57 9.18
C THR A 67 34.25 -8.05 9.09
N LYS A 68 35.50 -7.60 8.94
CA LYS A 68 35.81 -6.18 8.66
C LYS A 68 35.38 -5.80 7.25
N LEU A 69 34.83 -4.60 7.07
CA LEU A 69 34.38 -4.09 5.77
C LEU A 69 35.47 -4.13 4.70
N GLY A 70 36.71 -3.75 5.04
CA GLY A 70 37.84 -3.80 4.09
C GLY A 70 38.27 -5.21 3.72
N THR A 71 37.95 -6.22 4.53
CA THR A 71 38.14 -7.63 4.17
C THR A 71 37.01 -8.13 3.29
N ALA A 72 35.75 -7.77 3.61
CA ALA A 72 34.59 -8.11 2.78
C ALA A 72 34.73 -7.54 1.35
N PHE A 73 35.18 -6.29 1.22
CA PHE A 73 35.46 -5.68 -0.09
C PHE A 73 36.52 -6.46 -0.87
N ARG A 74 37.66 -6.78 -0.24
CA ARG A 74 38.71 -7.59 -0.88
C ARG A 74 38.21 -8.97 -1.32
N THR A 75 37.39 -9.62 -0.50
CA THR A 75 36.78 -10.92 -0.86
C THR A 75 35.86 -10.80 -2.07
N LEU A 76 35.10 -9.71 -2.20
CA LEU A 76 34.26 -9.46 -3.38
C LEU A 76 35.09 -9.20 -4.64
N VAL A 77 36.20 -8.49 -4.51
CA VAL A 77 37.16 -8.27 -5.62
C VAL A 77 37.83 -9.58 -6.03
N GLU A 78 38.26 -10.40 -5.08
CA GLU A 78 38.87 -11.72 -5.35
C GLU A 78 37.88 -12.70 -6.03
N LYS A 79 36.60 -12.61 -5.70
CA LYS A 79 35.53 -13.40 -6.36
C LYS A 79 35.19 -12.89 -7.77
N GLY A 80 35.67 -11.71 -8.16
CA GLY A 80 35.38 -11.07 -9.44
C GLY A 80 33.99 -10.43 -9.51
N GLU A 81 33.35 -10.21 -8.36
CA GLU A 81 32.01 -9.61 -8.26
C GLU A 81 32.07 -8.06 -8.17
N LEU A 82 33.23 -7.51 -7.79
CA LEU A 82 33.52 -6.06 -7.79
C LEU A 82 34.90 -5.79 -8.40
N GLU A 83 35.09 -4.60 -8.95
CA GLU A 83 36.41 -4.11 -9.36
C GLU A 83 37.09 -3.32 -8.22
N GLU A 84 38.42 -3.19 -8.24
CA GLU A 84 39.13 -2.28 -7.31
C GLU A 84 38.66 -0.82 -7.47
N SER A 85 38.15 -0.45 -8.65
CA SER A 85 37.59 0.86 -8.95
C SER A 85 36.27 1.17 -8.20
N ASP A 86 35.58 0.13 -7.71
CA ASP A 86 34.27 0.24 -7.03
C ASP A 86 34.38 0.50 -5.52
N GLU A 87 35.59 0.70 -4.97
CA GLU A 87 35.82 0.85 -3.53
C GLU A 87 34.97 1.98 -2.91
N ASP A 88 34.96 3.16 -3.54
CA ASP A 88 34.16 4.29 -3.06
C ASP A 88 32.65 3.98 -3.11
N ARG A 89 32.18 3.33 -4.19
CA ARG A 89 30.78 2.96 -4.37
C ARG A 89 30.34 1.94 -3.32
N PHE A 90 31.21 0.98 -2.98
CA PHE A 90 30.98 0.01 -1.91
C PHE A 90 30.74 0.73 -0.57
N TYR A 91 31.63 1.64 -0.15
CA TYR A 91 31.47 2.34 1.12
C TYR A 91 30.27 3.31 1.13
N GLU A 92 29.97 3.97 0.01
CA GLU A 92 28.74 4.77 -0.13
C GLU A 92 27.49 3.91 0.03
N PHE A 93 27.47 2.70 -0.55
CA PHE A 93 26.39 1.75 -0.39
C PHE A 93 26.23 1.30 1.07
N ILE A 94 27.33 0.96 1.77
CA ILE A 94 27.29 0.63 3.21
C ILE A 94 26.73 1.78 4.06
N LEU A 95 27.13 3.02 3.75
CA LEU A 95 26.58 4.20 4.42
C LEU A 95 25.08 4.36 4.16
N SER A 96 24.61 4.08 2.94
CA SER A 96 23.19 4.09 2.60
C SER A 96 22.41 3.03 3.40
N LEU A 97 22.93 1.81 3.54
CA LEU A 97 22.33 0.75 4.34
C LEU A 97 22.26 1.13 5.83
N HIS A 98 23.28 1.83 6.33
CA HIS A 98 23.25 2.39 7.68
C HIS A 98 22.17 3.47 7.85
N GLN A 99 21.98 4.34 6.85
CA GLN A 99 20.91 5.35 6.88
C GLN A 99 19.51 4.74 6.84
N LEU A 100 19.35 3.63 6.10
CA LEU A 100 18.13 2.82 6.06
C LEU A 100 17.91 2.00 7.35
N GLY A 101 18.94 1.86 8.19
CA GLY A 101 18.85 1.13 9.46
C GLY A 101 18.86 -0.39 9.26
N PHE A 102 19.51 -0.88 8.20
CA PHE A 102 19.65 -2.31 7.89
C PHE A 102 20.87 -2.96 8.55
N LEU A 103 21.82 -2.15 9.03
CA LEU A 103 23.06 -2.61 9.64
C LEU A 103 23.02 -2.56 11.18
N ASN A 104 23.51 -3.61 11.82
CA ASN A 104 23.94 -3.63 13.22
C ASN A 104 25.36 -3.02 13.28
N LEU A 105 25.52 -1.96 14.06
CA LEU A 105 26.83 -1.37 14.35
C LEU A 105 27.21 -1.64 15.80
N PRO A 106 28.44 -2.09 16.08
CA PRO A 106 29.01 -1.95 17.39
C PRO A 106 29.41 -0.48 17.59
N ILE A 107 29.00 0.11 18.72
CA ILE A 107 29.48 1.37 19.34
C ILE A 107 28.62 2.63 19.12
N SER A 108 27.94 2.99 20.22
CA SER A 108 28.02 4.28 20.95
C SER A 108 28.37 5.53 20.14
N ASP A 109 27.36 6.19 19.59
CA ASP A 109 27.45 7.59 19.19
C ASP A 109 26.18 8.34 19.62
N GLY A 110 26.10 8.62 20.94
CA GLY A 110 24.91 9.16 21.60
C GLY A 110 24.43 10.48 21.00
N ASP A 111 25.33 11.31 20.48
CA ASP A 111 25.00 12.62 19.90
C ASP A 111 24.38 12.53 18.51
N ARG A 112 24.80 11.55 17.69
CA ARG A 112 24.15 11.27 16.39
C ARG A 112 22.79 10.62 16.60
N LEU A 113 22.67 9.74 17.59
CA LEU A 113 21.40 9.16 18.00
C LEU A 113 20.43 10.24 18.52
N TYR A 114 20.91 11.17 19.36
CA TYR A 114 20.11 12.28 19.89
C TYR A 114 19.66 13.25 18.79
N ARG A 115 20.53 13.61 17.84
CA ARG A 115 20.15 14.43 16.67
C ARG A 115 19.11 13.74 15.79
N ARG A 116 19.25 12.43 15.54
CA ARG A 116 18.22 11.63 14.85
C ARG A 116 16.91 11.59 15.65
N PHE A 117 16.96 11.39 16.96
CA PHE A 117 15.78 11.45 17.84
C PHE A 117 15.10 12.82 17.83
N ALA A 118 15.87 13.90 17.91
CA ALA A 118 15.35 15.27 17.88
C ALA A 118 14.72 15.61 16.53
N ALA A 119 15.37 15.25 15.41
CA ALA A 119 14.82 15.42 14.07
C ALA A 119 13.56 14.57 13.86
N LYS A 120 13.56 13.30 14.29
CA LYS A 120 12.39 12.40 14.23
C LYS A 120 11.25 12.91 15.11
N ARG A 121 11.54 13.52 16.27
CA ARG A 121 10.55 14.12 17.17
C ARG A 121 9.98 15.44 16.63
N ALA A 122 10.80 16.26 15.96
CA ALA A 122 10.35 17.47 15.27
C ALA A 122 9.47 17.12 14.05
N ALA A 123 9.88 16.13 13.24
CA ALA A 123 9.09 15.59 12.14
C ALA A 123 7.77 15.00 12.64
N ARG A 124 7.78 14.19 13.71
CA ARG A 124 6.57 13.69 14.36
C ARG A 124 5.67 14.79 14.90
N ARG A 125 6.22 15.90 15.41
CA ARG A 125 5.43 17.04 15.92
C ARG A 125 4.73 17.81 14.79
N LYS A 126 5.41 18.02 13.66
CA LYS A 126 4.84 18.59 12.44
C LYS A 126 3.78 17.66 11.82
N GLN A 127 4.06 16.35 11.81
CA GLN A 127 3.11 15.33 11.39
C GLN A 127 1.90 15.24 12.35
N ARG A 128 2.07 15.52 13.65
CA ARG A 128 0.98 15.54 14.64
C ARG A 128 -0.04 16.64 14.40
N TRP A 129 0.40 17.79 13.88
CA TRP A 129 -0.52 18.87 13.49
C TRP A 129 -1.31 18.49 12.22
N MET A 130 -0.66 17.85 11.23
CA MET A 130 -1.37 17.29 10.07
C MET A 130 -2.22 16.06 10.43
N SER A 131 -1.86 15.31 11.49
CA SER A 131 -2.59 14.12 11.92
C SER A 131 -3.90 14.44 12.62
N ILE A 132 -4.14 15.70 13.06
CA ILE A 132 -5.48 16.11 13.49
C ILE A 132 -6.46 16.06 12.31
N PHE A 133 -5.97 16.33 11.09
CA PHE A 133 -6.76 16.29 9.86
C PHE A 133 -6.77 14.92 9.17
N PHE A 134 -5.87 14.01 9.55
CA PHE A 134 -5.73 12.65 9.03
C PHE A 134 -5.25 11.73 10.16
N PHE A 135 -6.18 11.26 11.00
CA PHE A 135 -5.86 10.19 11.95
C PHE A 135 -6.54 8.89 11.50
N PRO A 136 -5.79 7.79 11.29
CA PRO A 136 -6.37 6.46 11.19
C PRO A 136 -6.94 6.07 12.54
N ALA A 137 -8.21 5.66 12.54
CA ALA A 137 -8.80 4.88 13.62
C ALA A 137 -8.91 3.43 13.12
N PRO A 138 -7.89 2.58 13.35
CA PRO A 138 -7.99 1.16 13.04
C PRO A 138 -9.09 0.55 13.90
N LEU A 139 -10.08 -0.06 13.26
CA LEU A 139 -11.23 -0.61 13.98
C LEU A 139 -10.97 -2.06 14.38
N TRP A 140 -10.49 -2.86 13.44
CA TRP A 140 -10.29 -4.30 13.64
C TRP A 140 -9.40 -4.90 12.55
N ASN A 141 -8.89 -6.10 12.83
CA ASN A 141 -8.22 -6.95 11.84
C ASN A 141 -9.27 -7.87 11.17
N PRO A 142 -9.63 -7.65 9.89
CA PRO A 142 -10.66 -8.42 9.20
C PRO A 142 -10.14 -9.74 8.62
N ASP A 143 -8.84 -10.05 8.71
CA ASP A 143 -8.21 -11.08 7.89
C ASP A 143 -8.83 -12.46 8.09
N ALA A 144 -9.03 -12.87 9.34
CA ALA A 144 -9.67 -14.15 9.68
C ALA A 144 -11.15 -14.22 9.26
N PHE A 145 -11.86 -13.08 9.30
CA PHE A 145 -13.23 -13.01 8.81
C PHE A 145 -13.29 -13.18 7.29
N LEU A 146 -12.42 -12.46 6.57
CA LEU A 146 -12.31 -12.53 5.11
C LEU A 146 -11.90 -13.92 4.63
N GLU A 147 -11.03 -14.62 5.35
CA GLU A 147 -10.67 -16.01 5.02
C GLU A 147 -11.85 -16.96 5.12
N ARG A 148 -12.69 -16.81 6.13
CA ARG A 148 -13.88 -17.66 6.31
C ARG A 148 -14.91 -17.43 5.23
N THR A 149 -15.09 -16.18 4.79
CA THR A 149 -16.09 -15.80 3.78
C THR A 149 -15.54 -15.79 2.35
N ILE A 150 -14.24 -16.07 2.17
CA ILE A 150 -13.59 -16.08 0.86
C ILE A 150 -14.23 -17.01 -0.19
N PRO A 151 -14.84 -18.17 0.14
CA PRO A 151 -15.45 -19.01 -0.88
C PRO A 151 -16.59 -18.30 -1.62
N VAL A 152 -17.38 -17.50 -0.88
CA VAL A 152 -18.47 -16.70 -1.44
C VAL A 152 -17.91 -15.59 -2.33
N ALA A 153 -16.89 -14.87 -1.85
CA ALA A 153 -16.23 -13.84 -2.64
C ALA A 153 -15.58 -14.41 -3.92
N ARG A 154 -15.00 -15.61 -3.87
CA ARG A 154 -14.44 -16.30 -5.05
C ARG A 154 -15.50 -16.58 -6.10
N ALA A 155 -16.72 -16.94 -5.68
CA ALA A 155 -17.86 -17.11 -6.58
C ALA A 155 -18.28 -15.78 -7.21
N LEU A 156 -18.34 -14.69 -6.42
CA LEU A 156 -18.69 -13.36 -6.91
C LEU A 156 -17.69 -12.79 -7.93
N TYR A 157 -16.40 -13.12 -7.81
CA TYR A 157 -15.41 -12.71 -8.81
C TYR A 157 -15.18 -13.76 -9.91
N SER A 158 -16.04 -14.78 -10.04
CA SER A 158 -15.94 -15.79 -11.10
C SER A 158 -16.27 -15.20 -12.48
N ARG A 159 -15.89 -15.88 -13.55
CA ARG A 159 -16.22 -15.45 -14.93
C ARG A 159 -17.73 -15.41 -15.16
N THR A 160 -18.46 -16.37 -14.60
CA THR A 160 -19.93 -16.42 -14.69
C THR A 160 -20.55 -15.24 -13.93
N ALA A 161 -20.05 -14.92 -12.74
CA ALA A 161 -20.51 -13.76 -11.99
C ALA A 161 -20.21 -12.44 -12.71
N LEU A 162 -19.08 -12.33 -13.43
CA LEU A 162 -18.79 -11.15 -14.26
C LEU A 162 -19.80 -11.00 -15.42
N VAL A 163 -20.18 -12.10 -16.09
CA VAL A 163 -21.20 -12.06 -17.14
C VAL A 163 -22.56 -11.65 -16.57
N LEU A 164 -22.98 -12.25 -15.45
CA LEU A 164 -24.23 -11.89 -14.77
C LEU A 164 -24.22 -10.43 -14.32
N TRP A 165 -23.09 -9.96 -13.78
CA TRP A 165 -22.89 -8.56 -13.41
C TRP A 165 -23.04 -7.63 -14.62
N SER A 166 -22.39 -7.94 -15.75
CA SER A 166 -22.52 -7.12 -16.96
C SER A 166 -23.96 -7.07 -17.48
N LEU A 167 -24.68 -8.21 -17.46
CA LEU A 167 -26.10 -8.24 -17.82
C LEU A 167 -26.95 -7.38 -16.88
N LEU A 168 -26.65 -7.42 -15.58
CA LEU A 168 -27.32 -6.59 -14.58
C LEU A 168 -27.07 -5.09 -14.82
N GLN A 169 -25.85 -4.70 -15.19
CA GLN A 169 -25.53 -3.31 -15.54
C GLN A 169 -26.32 -2.84 -16.77
N VAL A 170 -26.40 -3.67 -17.82
CA VAL A 170 -27.22 -3.37 -19.01
C VAL A 170 -28.69 -3.24 -18.64
N LEU A 171 -29.22 -4.13 -17.82
CA LEU A 171 -30.60 -4.07 -17.35
C LEU A 171 -30.88 -2.79 -16.56
N ALA A 172 -30.01 -2.42 -15.63
CA ALA A 172 -30.12 -1.19 -14.85
C ALA A 172 -30.09 0.06 -15.75
N LEU A 173 -29.19 0.09 -16.74
CA LEU A 173 -29.10 1.19 -17.69
C LEU A 173 -30.39 1.33 -18.52
N VAL A 174 -30.92 0.22 -19.04
CA VAL A 174 -32.21 0.20 -19.77
C VAL A 174 -33.35 0.66 -18.85
N ALA A 175 -33.38 0.22 -17.60
CA ALA A 175 -34.41 0.60 -16.64
C ALA A 175 -34.41 2.12 -16.33
N VAL A 176 -33.24 2.71 -16.08
CA VAL A 176 -33.08 4.15 -15.82
C VAL A 176 -33.40 4.98 -17.05
N THR A 177 -32.91 4.58 -18.23
CA THR A 177 -33.17 5.30 -19.50
C THR A 177 -34.65 5.25 -19.90
N ALA A 178 -35.32 4.12 -19.70
CA ALA A 178 -36.76 4.02 -19.93
C ALA A 178 -37.57 4.95 -18.99
N ASN A 179 -37.07 5.19 -17.77
CA ASN A 179 -37.71 6.04 -16.76
C ASN A 179 -37.03 7.41 -16.61
N TRP A 180 -36.34 7.89 -17.65
CA TRP A 180 -35.44 9.04 -17.57
C TRP A 180 -36.10 10.33 -17.07
N HIS A 181 -37.35 10.58 -17.47
CA HIS A 181 -38.08 11.77 -17.03
C HIS A 181 -38.31 11.76 -15.51
N ARG A 182 -38.71 10.61 -14.96
CA ARG A 182 -38.91 10.42 -13.52
C ARG A 182 -37.58 10.51 -12.78
N PHE A 183 -36.52 9.94 -13.33
CA PHE A 183 -35.19 9.95 -12.73
C PHE A 183 -34.67 11.39 -12.58
N LYS A 184 -34.75 12.18 -13.65
CA LYS A 184 -34.36 13.60 -13.61
C LYS A 184 -35.22 14.44 -12.68
N ALA A 185 -36.53 14.18 -12.62
CA ALA A 185 -37.41 14.93 -11.72
C ALA A 185 -37.02 14.75 -10.24
N GLN A 186 -36.60 13.54 -9.87
CA GLN A 186 -36.20 13.22 -8.49
C GLN A 186 -34.82 13.79 -8.12
N PHE A 187 -33.95 14.04 -9.10
CA PHE A 187 -32.64 14.65 -8.91
C PHE A 187 -32.72 16.04 -8.26
N GLY A 188 -33.77 16.82 -8.55
CA GLY A 188 -33.95 18.16 -7.95
C GLY A 188 -34.13 18.14 -6.41
N GLY A 189 -34.60 17.02 -5.85
CA GLY A 189 -34.73 16.83 -4.41
C GLY A 189 -33.45 16.31 -3.73
N PHE A 190 -32.41 15.99 -4.49
CA PHE A 190 -31.22 15.30 -3.97
C PHE A 190 -30.51 16.13 -2.89
N PHE A 191 -30.25 17.41 -3.14
CA PHE A 191 -29.54 18.32 -2.23
C PHE A 191 -30.44 19.00 -1.17
N GLN A 192 -31.67 18.52 -0.97
CA GLN A 192 -32.54 19.07 0.07
C GLN A 192 -32.01 18.71 1.47
N VAL A 193 -32.17 19.64 2.41
CA VAL A 193 -31.65 19.50 3.79
C VAL A 193 -32.20 18.24 4.47
N GLU A 194 -33.47 17.92 4.23
CA GLU A 194 -34.14 16.74 4.77
C GLU A 194 -33.52 15.41 4.28
N ASN A 195 -32.88 15.43 3.10
CA ASN A 195 -32.25 14.27 2.49
C ASN A 195 -30.78 14.11 2.93
N LEU A 196 -30.15 15.13 3.52
CA LEU A 196 -28.72 15.11 3.90
C LEU A 196 -28.36 13.95 4.84
N ALA A 197 -29.20 13.68 5.84
CA ALA A 197 -28.96 12.59 6.78
C ALA A 197 -28.97 11.22 6.08
N VAL A 198 -29.91 11.03 5.15
CA VAL A 198 -30.02 9.81 4.34
C VAL A 198 -28.83 9.69 3.38
N LEU A 199 -28.45 10.79 2.72
CA LEU A 199 -27.28 10.82 1.83
C LEU A 199 -26.00 10.43 2.57
N TRP A 200 -25.77 11.02 3.75
CA TRP A 200 -24.57 10.74 4.54
C TRP A 200 -24.52 9.28 5.00
N GLY A 201 -25.64 8.76 5.51
CA GLY A 201 -25.75 7.35 5.89
C GLY A 201 -25.53 6.39 4.72
N THR A 202 -26.13 6.67 3.56
CA THR A 202 -25.95 5.88 2.33
C THR A 202 -24.51 5.93 1.84
N MET A 203 -23.87 7.09 1.86
CA MET A 203 -22.48 7.27 1.44
C MET A 203 -21.53 6.44 2.32
N ILE A 204 -21.70 6.47 3.65
CA ILE A 204 -20.91 5.64 4.56
C ILE A 204 -21.12 4.16 4.27
N ALA A 205 -22.37 3.72 4.14
CA ALA A 205 -22.68 2.32 3.87
C ALA A 205 -22.05 1.83 2.55
N LEU A 206 -22.14 2.62 1.48
CA LEU A 206 -21.51 2.32 0.19
C LEU A 206 -20.00 2.24 0.32
N LYS A 207 -19.35 3.18 1.02
CA LYS A 207 -17.90 3.16 1.22
C LYS A 207 -17.43 1.99 2.07
N VAL A 208 -18.19 1.58 3.08
CA VAL A 208 -17.87 0.34 3.81
C VAL A 208 -17.85 -0.86 2.84
N VAL A 209 -18.89 -0.99 1.99
CA VAL A 209 -18.94 -2.06 0.99
C VAL A 209 -17.81 -1.94 -0.05
N HIS A 210 -17.46 -0.72 -0.46
CA HIS A 210 -16.35 -0.43 -1.36
C HIS A 210 -15.02 -0.97 -0.82
N GLU A 211 -14.70 -0.64 0.43
CA GLU A 211 -13.47 -1.12 1.08
C GLU A 211 -13.47 -2.65 1.22
N PHE A 212 -14.62 -3.26 1.53
CA PHE A 212 -14.74 -4.73 1.49
C PHE A 212 -14.47 -5.31 0.10
N GLY A 213 -14.87 -4.62 -0.96
CA GLY A 213 -14.55 -5.01 -2.33
C GLY A 213 -13.05 -5.11 -2.59
N HIS A 214 -12.28 -4.10 -2.18
CA HIS A 214 -10.82 -4.15 -2.26
C HIS A 214 -10.24 -5.28 -1.41
N ALA A 215 -10.74 -5.46 -0.18
CA ALA A 215 -10.28 -6.49 0.74
C ALA A 215 -10.48 -7.91 0.18
N TYR A 216 -11.67 -8.21 -0.33
CA TYR A 216 -12.00 -9.51 -0.90
C TYR A 216 -11.23 -9.78 -2.20
N ALA A 217 -11.07 -8.76 -3.06
CA ALA A 217 -10.25 -8.88 -4.26
C ALA A 217 -8.78 -9.19 -3.89
N CYS A 218 -8.24 -8.52 -2.87
CA CYS A 218 -6.88 -8.75 -2.39
C CYS A 218 -6.70 -10.18 -1.84
N LYS A 219 -7.59 -10.60 -0.93
CA LYS A 219 -7.56 -11.95 -0.35
C LYS A 219 -7.72 -13.05 -1.39
N ARG A 220 -8.52 -12.83 -2.44
CA ARG A 220 -8.72 -13.82 -3.51
C ARG A 220 -7.41 -14.25 -4.15
N PHE A 221 -6.46 -13.33 -4.31
CA PHE A 221 -5.15 -13.60 -4.91
C PHE A 221 -4.07 -13.95 -3.89
N GLY A 222 -4.43 -14.19 -2.63
CA GLY A 222 -3.51 -14.55 -1.55
C GLY A 222 -2.88 -13.36 -0.82
N GLY A 223 -3.34 -12.13 -1.06
CA GLY A 223 -2.89 -10.96 -0.30
C GLY A 223 -3.44 -10.95 1.12
N HIS A 224 -2.66 -10.46 2.08
CA HIS A 224 -3.07 -10.30 3.48
C HIS A 224 -3.70 -8.93 3.71
N VAL A 225 -4.77 -8.86 4.51
CA VAL A 225 -5.47 -7.61 4.84
C VAL A 225 -5.42 -7.42 6.36
N PRO A 226 -4.34 -6.80 6.87
CA PRO A 226 -4.10 -6.75 8.32
C PRO A 226 -5.05 -5.81 9.05
N GLU A 227 -5.61 -4.80 8.37
CA GLU A 227 -6.31 -3.70 9.02
C GLU A 227 -7.47 -3.17 8.16
N MET A 228 -8.61 -2.92 8.80
CA MET A 228 -9.70 -2.09 8.29
C MET A 228 -10.10 -1.07 9.36
N GLY A 229 -10.41 0.14 8.93
CA GLY A 229 -10.74 1.22 9.86
C GLY A 229 -11.43 2.40 9.20
N VAL A 230 -11.35 3.53 9.87
CA VAL A 230 -11.88 4.81 9.39
C VAL A 230 -10.77 5.86 9.47
N TYR A 231 -10.55 6.57 8.37
CA TYR A 231 -9.83 7.83 8.35
C TYR A 231 -10.82 8.96 8.57
N PHE A 232 -10.41 9.98 9.31
CA PHE A 232 -11.14 11.24 9.34
C PHE A 232 -10.39 12.24 8.48
N ILE A 233 -11.02 12.71 7.40
CA ILE A 233 -10.52 13.79 6.55
C ILE A 233 -11.36 15.03 6.86
N LEU A 234 -10.77 16.04 7.49
CA LEU A 234 -11.51 17.25 7.91
C LEU A 234 -12.79 16.93 8.71
N LEU A 235 -12.70 16.01 9.68
CA LEU A 235 -13.83 15.48 10.48
C LEU A 235 -14.87 14.65 9.70
N THR A 236 -14.68 14.43 8.40
CA THR A 236 -15.53 13.54 7.61
C THR A 236 -14.99 12.11 7.71
N PRO A 237 -15.77 11.13 8.20
CA PRO A 237 -15.34 9.75 8.26
C PRO A 237 -15.31 9.13 6.86
N CYS A 238 -14.19 8.50 6.52
CA CYS A 238 -13.98 7.72 5.32
C CYS A 238 -13.49 6.33 5.74
N ALA A 239 -14.19 5.27 5.34
CA ALA A 239 -13.71 3.92 5.56
C ALA A 239 -12.38 3.70 4.81
N TYR A 240 -11.51 2.83 5.34
CA TYR A 240 -10.34 2.34 4.61
C TYR A 240 -10.07 0.88 4.88
N VAL A 241 -9.42 0.24 3.90
CA VAL A 241 -8.77 -1.06 4.06
C VAL A 241 -7.29 -0.99 3.71
N ASP A 242 -6.45 -1.66 4.49
CA ASP A 242 -5.06 -1.88 4.12
C ASP A 242 -4.97 -3.02 3.10
N ALA A 243 -4.99 -2.66 1.82
CA ALA A 243 -4.74 -3.56 0.70
C ALA A 243 -3.30 -3.44 0.16
N THR A 244 -2.33 -3.01 0.98
CA THR A 244 -0.94 -2.78 0.54
C THR A 244 -0.28 -4.05 0.00
N SER A 245 -0.69 -5.22 0.48
CA SER A 245 -0.25 -6.52 -0.05
C SER A 245 -0.60 -6.73 -1.53
N ALA A 246 -1.54 -5.97 -2.11
CA ALA A 246 -1.82 -6.01 -3.54
C ALA A 246 -0.62 -5.58 -4.39
N TRP A 247 0.28 -4.75 -3.87
CA TRP A 247 1.48 -4.31 -4.59
C TRP A 247 2.51 -5.43 -4.79
N SER A 248 2.50 -6.47 -3.94
CA SER A 248 3.40 -7.63 -4.11
C SER A 248 2.90 -8.65 -5.13
N LEU A 249 1.66 -8.51 -5.64
CA LEU A 249 1.10 -9.42 -6.63
C LEU A 249 1.87 -9.33 -7.95
N THR A 250 2.35 -10.48 -8.45
CA THR A 250 3.20 -10.56 -9.64
C THR A 250 2.47 -10.10 -10.91
N ARG A 251 1.21 -10.52 -11.11
CA ARG A 251 0.47 -10.28 -12.36
C ARG A 251 -0.27 -8.94 -12.32
N ARG A 252 -0.10 -8.12 -13.37
CA ARG A 252 -0.73 -6.79 -13.49
C ARG A 252 -2.26 -6.83 -13.41
N TRP A 253 -2.88 -7.83 -14.04
CA TRP A 253 -4.34 -8.01 -14.02
C TRP A 253 -4.90 -8.28 -12.63
N GLN A 254 -4.14 -8.93 -11.74
CA GLN A 254 -4.59 -9.15 -10.36
C GLN A 254 -4.65 -7.83 -9.59
N ARG A 255 -3.65 -6.96 -9.76
CA ARG A 255 -3.63 -5.61 -9.17
C ARG A 255 -4.77 -4.74 -9.68
N LEU A 256 -5.08 -4.82 -10.98
CA LEU A 256 -6.24 -4.13 -11.56
C LEU A 256 -7.55 -4.59 -10.90
N VAL A 257 -7.74 -5.90 -10.72
CA VAL A 257 -8.95 -6.42 -10.04
C VAL A 257 -9.05 -5.93 -8.60
N VAL A 258 -7.93 -5.81 -7.87
CA VAL A 258 -7.93 -5.20 -6.53
C VAL A 258 -8.33 -3.73 -6.62
N ASN A 259 -7.72 -2.95 -7.52
CA ASN A 259 -8.03 -1.52 -7.68
C ASN A 259 -9.48 -1.24 -8.10
N PHE A 260 -10.11 -2.12 -8.86
CA PHE A 260 -11.52 -1.99 -9.24
C PHE A 260 -12.47 -2.73 -8.28
N GLY A 261 -11.93 -3.40 -7.25
CA GLY A 261 -12.70 -4.25 -6.34
C GLY A 261 -13.83 -3.50 -5.64
N GLY A 262 -13.57 -2.29 -5.15
CA GLY A 262 -14.60 -1.46 -4.52
C GLY A 262 -15.68 -1.00 -5.50
N MET A 263 -15.28 -0.45 -6.65
CA MET A 263 -16.20 -0.01 -7.71
C MET A 263 -17.10 -1.15 -8.21
N TYR A 264 -16.56 -2.37 -8.31
CA TYR A 264 -17.35 -3.54 -8.71
C TYR A 264 -18.57 -3.75 -7.80
N PHE A 265 -18.38 -3.67 -6.48
CA PHE A 265 -19.47 -3.86 -5.52
C PHE A 265 -20.40 -2.64 -5.43
N GLU A 266 -19.87 -1.41 -5.46
CA GLU A 266 -20.69 -0.20 -5.52
C GLU A 266 -21.62 -0.22 -6.74
N LEU A 267 -21.08 -0.48 -7.93
CA LEU A 267 -21.88 -0.59 -9.16
C LEU A 267 -22.87 -1.76 -9.12
N THR A 268 -22.56 -2.86 -8.43
CA THR A 268 -23.50 -3.96 -8.25
C THR A 268 -24.71 -3.50 -7.42
N ILE A 269 -24.46 -2.81 -6.31
CA ILE A 269 -25.52 -2.25 -5.47
C ILE A 269 -26.32 -1.19 -6.23
N ALA A 270 -25.65 -0.31 -6.98
CA ALA A 270 -26.28 0.70 -7.81
C ALA A 270 -27.24 0.07 -8.84
N ALA A 271 -26.79 -0.98 -9.53
CA ALA A 271 -27.60 -1.64 -10.54
C ALA A 271 -28.84 -2.32 -9.94
N ILE A 272 -28.69 -3.00 -8.81
CA ILE A 272 -29.81 -3.58 -8.06
C ILE A 272 -30.78 -2.48 -7.64
N ALA A 273 -30.26 -1.38 -7.05
CA ALA A 273 -31.07 -0.27 -6.60
C ALA A 273 -31.83 0.40 -7.75
N ALA A 274 -31.22 0.56 -8.92
CA ALA A 274 -31.84 1.12 -10.12
C ALA A 274 -33.02 0.28 -10.62
N VAL A 275 -32.87 -1.05 -10.64
CA VAL A 275 -33.95 -1.97 -11.04
C VAL A 275 -35.12 -1.89 -10.06
N PHE A 276 -34.84 -1.99 -8.75
CA PHE A 276 -35.89 -1.87 -7.73
C PHE A 276 -36.54 -0.48 -7.70
N TRP A 277 -35.77 0.57 -7.97
CA TRP A 277 -36.27 1.94 -8.03
C TRP A 277 -37.35 2.09 -9.11
N CYS A 278 -37.15 1.48 -10.28
CA CYS A 278 -38.13 1.51 -11.37
C CYS A 278 -39.45 0.83 -10.99
N MET A 279 -39.39 -0.22 -10.17
CA MET A 279 -40.58 -0.97 -9.72
C MET A 279 -41.27 -0.31 -8.51
N THR A 280 -40.59 0.60 -7.83
CA THR A 280 -41.10 1.22 -6.60
C THR A 280 -41.88 2.50 -6.94
N PRO A 281 -43.08 2.73 -6.38
CA PRO A 281 -43.79 4.01 -6.52
C PRO A 281 -43.02 5.18 -5.88
N PRO A 282 -43.30 6.45 -6.26
CA PRO A 282 -42.68 7.63 -5.64
C PRO A 282 -43.07 7.73 -4.16
N ARG A 283 -42.18 7.25 -3.29
CA ARG A 283 -42.25 7.19 -1.82
C ARG A 283 -40.82 7.32 -1.26
N LEU A 284 -40.67 7.41 0.06
CA LEU A 284 -39.36 7.45 0.74
C LEU A 284 -38.40 6.34 0.28
N ALA A 285 -38.89 5.11 0.09
CA ALA A 285 -38.07 4.00 -0.41
C ALA A 285 -37.48 4.28 -1.81
N SER A 286 -38.25 4.91 -2.71
CA SER A 286 -37.75 5.32 -4.01
C SER A 286 -36.69 6.43 -3.89
N SER A 287 -36.78 7.32 -2.90
CA SER A 287 -35.72 8.32 -2.64
C SER A 287 -34.42 7.69 -2.18
N VAL A 288 -34.47 6.72 -1.27
CA VAL A 288 -33.27 5.99 -0.82
C VAL A 288 -32.60 5.25 -1.98
N LEU A 289 -33.38 4.53 -2.79
CA LEU A 289 -32.85 3.81 -3.95
C LEU A 289 -32.26 4.76 -5.00
N HIS A 290 -32.89 5.91 -5.24
CA HIS A 290 -32.36 6.94 -6.13
C HIS A 290 -31.03 7.50 -5.61
N ASN A 291 -30.93 7.78 -4.30
CA ASN A 291 -29.69 8.23 -3.67
C ASN A 291 -28.56 7.20 -3.81
N ILE A 292 -28.86 5.90 -3.63
CA ILE A 292 -27.88 4.82 -3.82
C ILE A 292 -27.33 4.82 -5.24
N VAL A 293 -28.21 4.96 -6.25
CA VAL A 293 -27.80 4.98 -7.67
C VAL A 293 -26.91 6.18 -8.00
N LEU A 294 -27.13 7.34 -7.36
CA LEU A 294 -26.34 8.54 -7.61
C LEU A 294 -25.01 8.61 -6.85
N LEU A 295 -24.93 7.96 -5.68
CA LEU A 295 -23.75 8.01 -4.81
C LEU A 295 -22.72 6.91 -5.07
N ALA A 296 -23.13 5.81 -5.70
CA ALA A 296 -22.29 4.69 -6.09
C ALA A 296 -21.54 4.97 -7.40
#